data_AF-A0AAP0SBT5-F1
#
_entry.id   AF-A0AAP0SBT5-F1
#
_cell.length_a   1.000
_cell.length_b   1.000
_cell.length_c   1.000
_cell.angle_alpha   90.00
_cell.angle_beta   90.00
_cell.angle_gamma   90.00
#
_symmetry.space_group_name_H-M   'P 1'
#
loop_
_entity.id
_entity.type
_entity.pdbx_description
1 polymer ?
#
loop_
_entity_poly.entity_id
_entity_poly.type
_entity_poly.pdbx_seq_one_letter_code
_entity_poly.pdbx_strand_id
1 'polypeptide(L)'
;MINVYGEILMEEVIKKAQEHKMKRRSTPMPDMDTTFIFTSLCWTLVNEYGEATGGLKGELIDDLLYDACHTHRYVMFPINSLGKRKNLDHWTLLVFDTHAGVWMHYNSLRP
;
A
#
# COMPACT_ATOMS: atom_id res chain seq x y z
N MET A 1 -16.82 8.86 -9.30
CA MET A 1 -16.08 9.83 -8.47
C MET A 1 -15.16 9.05 -7.56
N ILE A 2 -13.95 8.76 -8.04
CA ILE A 2 -12.85 8.25 -7.21
C ILE A 2 -12.31 9.50 -6.51
N ASN A 3 -12.31 9.44 -5.19
CA ASN A 3 -12.13 10.59 -4.30
C ASN A 3 -10.74 11.20 -4.48
N VAL A 4 -10.73 12.51 -4.75
CA VAL A 4 -9.58 13.43 -4.77
C VAL A 4 -8.66 13.29 -3.53
N TYR A 5 -9.18 12.73 -2.43
CA TYR A 5 -8.43 12.39 -1.23
C TYR A 5 -7.36 11.30 -1.42
N GLY A 6 -7.58 10.33 -2.32
CA GLY A 6 -6.60 9.28 -2.59
C GLY A 6 -5.37 9.78 -3.34
N GLU A 7 -5.56 10.78 -4.21
CA GLU A 7 -4.47 11.39 -4.98
C GLU A 7 -3.60 12.30 -4.09
N ILE A 8 -4.23 13.11 -3.23
CA ILE A 8 -3.51 14.02 -2.32
C ILE A 8 -2.68 13.25 -1.29
N LEU A 9 -3.24 12.18 -0.69
CA LEU A 9 -2.50 11.37 0.27
C LEU A 9 -1.30 10.65 -0.40
N MET A 10 -1.46 10.20 -1.65
CA MET A 10 -0.39 9.54 -2.40
C MET A 10 0.73 10.51 -2.81
N GLU A 11 0.41 11.73 -3.21
CA GLU A 11 1.42 12.74 -3.53
C GLU A 11 2.26 13.13 -2.31
N GLU A 12 1.65 13.26 -1.13
CA GLU A 12 2.37 13.58 0.11
C GLU A 12 3.27 12.42 0.57
N VAL A 13 2.82 11.17 0.45
CA VAL A 13 3.62 9.98 0.78
C VAL A 13 4.81 9.85 -0.17
N ILE A 14 4.60 10.05 -1.47
CA ILE A 14 5.68 10.02 -2.48
C ILE A 14 6.68 11.16 -2.23
N LYS A 15 6.21 12.36 -1.92
CA LYS A 15 7.06 13.52 -1.64
C LYS A 15 7.89 13.33 -0.38
N LYS A 16 7.29 12.83 0.71
CA LYS A 16 8.02 12.49 1.95
C LYS A 16 9.06 11.39 1.71
N ALA A 17 8.72 10.37 0.90
CA ALA A 17 9.67 9.33 0.50
C ALA A 17 10.84 9.88 -0.33
N GLN A 18 10.59 10.89 -1.17
CA GLN A 18 11.64 11.58 -1.94
C GLN A 18 12.52 12.49 -1.08
N GLU A 19 11.95 13.19 -0.10
CA GLU A 19 12.70 14.01 0.86
C GLU A 19 13.57 13.13 1.78
N HIS A 20 13.11 11.92 2.12
CA HIS A 20 13.89 10.93 2.85
C HIS A 20 15.05 10.33 2.01
N LYS A 21 14.85 10.16 0.70
CA LYS A 21 15.90 9.70 -0.26
C LYS A 21 17.13 10.61 -0.30
N MET A 22 17.01 11.89 0.03
CA MET A 22 18.15 12.83 -0.01
C MET A 22 19.14 12.66 1.15
N LYS A 23 18.80 11.91 2.22
CA LYS A 23 19.61 11.88 3.45
C LYS A 23 20.49 10.66 3.68
N ARG A 24 20.29 9.49 3.06
CA ARG A 24 21.15 8.30 3.36
C ARG A 24 21.36 7.34 2.18
N ARG A 25 22.64 6.99 2.02
CA ARG A 25 23.33 5.87 1.33
C ARG A 25 22.51 4.99 0.37
N SER A 26 23.11 4.74 -0.79
CA SER A 26 22.76 3.75 -1.82
C SER A 26 22.16 2.46 -1.24
N THR A 27 20.84 2.40 -1.16
CA THR A 27 20.11 1.16 -0.88
C THR A 27 20.26 0.22 -2.06
N PRO A 28 20.55 -1.08 -1.86
CA PRO A 28 20.52 -2.06 -2.94
C PRO A 28 19.16 -2.03 -3.63
N MET A 29 19.14 -2.22 -4.96
CA MET A 29 17.87 -2.44 -5.65
C MET A 29 17.21 -3.72 -5.10
N PRO A 30 15.86 -3.75 -4.99
CA PRO A 30 15.16 -4.93 -4.54
C PRO A 30 15.51 -6.15 -5.40
N ASP A 31 15.54 -7.33 -4.78
CA ASP A 31 15.75 -8.57 -5.51
C ASP A 31 14.55 -8.84 -6.44
N MET A 32 14.83 -9.11 -7.70
CA MET A 32 13.86 -9.13 -8.80
C MET A 32 12.81 -10.25 -8.68
N ASP A 33 13.01 -11.22 -7.79
CA ASP A 33 12.11 -12.37 -7.58
C ASP A 33 11.46 -12.39 -6.18
N THR A 34 11.52 -11.27 -5.44
CA THR A 34 11.01 -11.22 -4.06
C THR A 34 9.64 -10.57 -3.95
N THR A 35 8.83 -11.10 -3.04
CA THR A 35 7.46 -10.63 -2.76
C THR A 35 7.26 -10.46 -1.26
N PHE A 36 6.72 -9.30 -0.87
CA PHE A 36 6.20 -9.05 0.47
C PHE A 36 4.68 -9.01 0.42
N ILE A 37 4.01 -9.73 1.33
CA ILE A 37 2.55 -9.78 1.38
C ILE A 37 2.08 -9.28 2.74
N PHE A 38 1.33 -8.18 2.73
CA PHE A 38 0.65 -7.70 3.94
C PHE A 38 -0.47 -8.65 4.34
N THR A 39 -0.74 -8.72 5.65
CA THR A 39 -1.94 -9.40 6.12
C THR A 39 -3.18 -8.64 5.63
N SER A 40 -4.28 -9.34 5.37
CA SER A 40 -5.53 -8.72 4.93
C SER A 40 -6.12 -7.71 5.93
N LEU A 41 -5.70 -7.78 7.19
CA LEU A 41 -6.10 -6.84 8.24
C LEU A 41 -5.40 -5.48 8.09
N CYS A 42 -4.22 -5.42 7.47
CA CYS A 42 -3.49 -4.17 7.30
C CYS A 42 -4.30 -3.14 6.51
N TRP A 43 -5.02 -3.58 5.47
CA TRP A 43 -5.92 -2.70 4.73
C TRP A 43 -7.07 -2.16 5.59
N THR A 44 -7.71 -3.01 6.38
CA THR A 44 -8.76 -2.61 7.32
C THR A 44 -8.23 -1.59 8.34
N LEU A 45 -7.01 -1.79 8.85
CA LEU A 45 -6.37 -0.87 9.79
C LEU A 45 -6.10 0.51 9.18
N VAL A 46 -5.62 0.59 7.94
CA VAL A 46 -5.39 1.86 7.23
C VAL A 46 -6.71 2.54 6.89
N ASN A 47 -7.64 1.81 6.27
CA ASN A 47 -8.85 2.37 5.67
C ASN A 47 -10.00 2.64 6.66
N GLU A 48 -10.11 1.89 7.76
CA GLU A 48 -11.20 2.06 8.73
C GLU A 48 -10.76 2.71 10.03
N TYR A 49 -9.50 2.54 10.44
CA TYR A 49 -9.00 3.00 11.73
C TYR A 49 -7.93 4.10 11.64
N GLY A 50 -7.48 4.47 10.44
CA GLY A 50 -6.46 5.51 10.23
C GLY A 50 -6.85 6.85 10.84
N GLU A 51 -8.10 7.28 10.66
CA GLU A 51 -8.63 8.51 11.27
C GLU A 51 -8.95 8.34 12.77
N ALA A 52 -9.48 7.18 13.18
CA ALA A 52 -9.93 6.94 14.56
C ALA A 52 -8.80 6.74 15.57
N THR A 53 -7.59 6.40 15.12
CA THR A 53 -6.44 6.08 15.99
C THR A 53 -5.33 7.14 15.97
N GLY A 54 -5.61 8.32 15.43
CA GLY A 54 -4.70 9.47 15.49
C GLY A 54 -3.38 9.26 14.72
N GLY A 55 -3.40 8.51 13.62
CA GLY A 55 -2.25 8.37 12.71
C GLY A 55 -1.16 7.37 13.14
N LEU A 56 -1.10 6.97 14.41
CA LEU A 56 -0.01 6.12 14.95
C LEU A 56 0.03 4.70 14.32
N LYS A 57 -1.14 4.16 13.94
CA LYS A 57 -1.22 2.91 13.16
C LYS A 57 -0.87 3.10 11.68
N GLY A 58 -1.06 4.31 11.17
CA GLY A 58 -0.60 4.70 9.84
C GLY A 58 0.92 4.71 9.78
N GLU A 59 1.58 5.34 10.76
CA GLU A 59 3.05 5.43 10.83
C GLU A 59 3.74 4.06 10.84
N LEU A 60 3.25 3.10 11.63
CA LEU A 60 3.81 1.74 11.65
C LEU A 60 3.67 1.03 10.29
N ILE A 61 2.54 1.24 9.61
CA ILE A 61 2.27 0.64 8.30
C ILE A 61 3.09 1.33 7.22
N ASP A 62 3.30 2.65 7.33
CA ASP A 62 4.13 3.44 6.43
C ASP A 62 5.61 3.01 6.53
N ASP A 63 6.13 2.79 7.74
CA ASP A 63 7.48 2.26 7.95
C ASP A 63 7.63 0.85 7.35
N LEU A 64 6.66 -0.03 7.62
CA LEU A 64 6.67 -1.39 7.06
C LEU A 64 6.55 -1.39 5.54
N LEU A 65 5.75 -0.48 4.98
CA LEU A 65 5.62 -0.29 3.54
C LEU A 65 6.92 0.23 2.93
N TYR A 66 7.57 1.17 3.59
CA TYR A 66 8.86 1.69 3.17
C TYR A 66 9.89 0.56 3.09
N ASP A 67 10.03 -0.23 4.16
CA ASP A 67 10.98 -1.35 4.20
C ASP A 67 10.65 -2.41 3.13
N ALA A 68 9.37 -2.78 3.01
CA ALA A 68 8.91 -3.73 1.99
C ALA A 68 9.25 -3.24 0.56
N CYS A 69 9.01 -1.95 0.27
CA CYS A 69 9.29 -1.37 -1.04
C CYS A 69 10.79 -1.32 -1.39
N HIS A 70 11.68 -1.24 -0.39
CA HIS A 70 13.12 -1.19 -0.61
C HIS A 70 13.78 -2.57 -0.69
N THR A 71 13.11 -3.60 -0.16
CA THR A 71 13.68 -4.95 -0.05
C THR A 71 13.02 -5.95 -1.00
N HIS A 72 11.79 -5.68 -1.45
CA HIS A 72 11.03 -6.59 -2.30
C HIS A 72 10.62 -5.96 -3.63
N ARG A 73 10.57 -6.77 -4.70
CA ARG A 73 10.04 -6.32 -5.98
C ARG A 73 8.53 -6.12 -5.94
N TYR A 74 7.81 -7.10 -5.42
CA TYR A 74 6.36 -7.05 -5.34
C TYR A 74 5.91 -6.82 -3.90
N VAL A 75 5.05 -5.83 -3.71
CA VAL A 75 4.39 -5.59 -2.42
C VAL A 75 2.89 -5.76 -2.61
N MET A 76 2.29 -6.71 -1.89
CA MET A 76 0.92 -7.15 -2.11
C MET A 76 0.02 -6.85 -0.91
N PHE A 77 -1.19 -6.39 -1.19
CA PHE A 77 -2.25 -6.13 -0.22
C PHE A 77 -3.49 -6.93 -0.61
N PRO A 78 -3.76 -8.05 0.09
CA PRO A 78 -5.04 -8.73 0.00
C PRO A 78 -6.12 -7.83 0.62
N ILE A 79 -7.11 -7.43 -0.17
CA ILE A 79 -8.18 -6.54 0.26
C ILE A 79 -9.48 -7.34 0.29
N ASN A 80 -10.06 -7.49 1.48
CA ASN A 80 -11.43 -7.95 1.62
C ASN A 80 -12.37 -6.74 1.58
N SER A 81 -13.32 -6.76 0.67
CA SER A 81 -14.39 -5.77 0.56
C SER A 81 -15.43 -5.96 1.66
N LEU A 82 -15.03 -5.88 2.93
CA LEU A 82 -16.00 -5.99 4.04
C LEU A 82 -16.95 -4.77 4.02
N GLY A 83 -18.18 -5.02 3.58
CA GLY A 83 -19.37 -4.61 4.33
C GLY A 83 -19.84 -3.16 4.34
N LYS A 84 -19.26 -2.17 3.62
CA LYS A 84 -19.96 -0.87 3.45
C LYS A 84 -21.16 -0.94 2.51
N ARG A 85 -21.27 -2.01 1.72
CA ARG A 85 -22.48 -2.34 0.94
C ARG A 85 -22.83 -3.79 1.22
N LYS A 86 -24.07 -4.03 1.63
CA LYS A 86 -24.61 -5.27 2.24
C LYS A 86 -24.41 -6.59 1.48
N ASN A 87 -23.71 -6.69 0.35
CA ASN A 87 -23.80 -7.87 -0.53
C ASN A 87 -22.54 -8.28 -1.31
N LEU A 88 -21.31 -7.87 -0.98
CA LEU A 88 -20.15 -8.39 -1.71
C LEU A 88 -18.95 -8.65 -0.79
N ASP A 89 -18.97 -9.81 -0.14
CA ASP A 89 -17.75 -10.44 0.41
C ASP A 89 -16.87 -10.84 -0.77
N HIS A 90 -16.05 -9.90 -1.24
CA HIS A 90 -15.21 -10.09 -2.41
C HIS A 90 -13.77 -9.71 -2.12
N TRP A 91 -12.86 -10.61 -2.49
CA TRP A 91 -11.43 -10.42 -2.37
C TRP A 91 -10.85 -9.83 -3.64
N THR A 92 -10.05 -8.79 -3.47
CA THR A 92 -9.23 -8.22 -4.53
C THR A 92 -7.78 -8.14 -4.06
N LEU A 93 -6.85 -8.00 -5.01
CA LEU A 93 -5.42 -7.92 -4.71
C LEU A 93 -4.86 -6.64 -5.30
N LEU A 94 -4.30 -5.79 -4.46
CA LEU A 94 -3.52 -4.63 -4.88
C LEU A 94 -2.03 -5.00 -4.82
N VAL A 95 -1.30 -4.76 -5.92
CA VAL A 95 0.12 -5.10 -6.04
C VAL A 95 0.89 -3.86 -6.47
N PHE A 96 1.96 -3.54 -5.77
CA PHE A 96 2.96 -2.58 -6.20
C PHE A 96 4.17 -3.33 -6.76
N ASP A 97 4.50 -3.07 -8.03
CA ASP A 97 5.78 -3.48 -8.61
C ASP A 97 6.77 -2.33 -8.38
N THR A 98 7.69 -2.49 -7.43
CA THR A 98 8.66 -1.47 -7.02
C THR A 98 9.72 -1.23 -8.10
N HIS A 99 9.94 -2.20 -8.99
CA HIS A 99 10.86 -2.08 -10.11
C HIS A 99 10.26 -1.23 -11.23
N ALA A 100 9.02 -1.51 -11.60
CA ALA A 100 8.30 -0.73 -12.62
C ALA A 100 7.70 0.58 -12.07
N GLY A 101 7.59 0.72 -10.75
CA GLY A 101 6.97 1.87 -10.09
C GLY A 101 5.45 1.95 -10.33
N VAL A 102 4.79 0.81 -10.57
CA VAL A 102 3.37 0.76 -10.95
C VAL A 102 2.52 0.00 -9.94
N TRP A 103 1.30 0.49 -9.75
CA TRP A 103 0.26 -0.19 -8.99
C TRP A 103 -0.69 -0.94 -9.92
N MET A 104 -1.02 -2.17 -9.54
CA MET A 104 -1.93 -3.05 -10.27
C MET A 104 -3.02 -3.53 -9.33
N HIS A 105 -4.28 -3.40 -9.75
CA HIS A 105 -5.43 -3.90 -8.99
C HIS A 105 -6.04 -5.10 -9.72
N TYR A 106 -5.89 -6.28 -9.13
CA TYR A 106 -6.47 -7.51 -9.63
C TYR A 106 -7.82 -7.75 -8.96
N ASN A 107 -8.86 -7.80 -9.78
CA ASN A 107 -10.23 -8.02 -9.35
C ASN A 107 -10.90 -9.03 -10.28
N SER A 108 -11.11 -10.25 -9.80
CA SER A 108 -11.68 -11.34 -10.59
C SER A 108 -13.15 -11.15 -10.99
N LEU A 109 -13.87 -10.20 -10.38
CA LEU A 109 -15.24 -9.86 -10.75
C LEU A 109 -15.33 -8.73 -11.78
N ARG A 110 -14.20 -8.15 -12.19
CA ARG A 110 -14.13 -7.20 -13.29
C ARG A 110 -13.41 -7.85 -14.47
N PRO A 111 -14.11 -8.13 -15.58
CA PRO A 111 -13.48 -8.61 -16.81
C PRO A 111 -12.57 -7.56 -17.43
#